data_AF-C4XF76-F1
#
_entry.id   AF-C4XF76-F1
#
_cell.length_a   1.000
_cell.length_b   1.000
_cell.length_c   1.000
_cell.angle_alpha   90.00
_cell.angle_beta   90.00
_cell.angle_gamma   90.00
#
_symmetry.space_group_name_H-M   'P 1'
#
loop_
_entity.id
_entity.type
_entity.pdbx_description
1 polymer ?
#
loop_
_entity_poly.entity_id
_entity_poly.type
_entity_poly.pdbx_seq_one_letter_code
_entity_poly.pdbx_strand_id
1 'polypeptide(L)'
;MMKNKKLLFSLGSISTLAAFPIAAVSCGRVVETPAKKIQDDFLKAGGRKEEIKNIWRQITIASLYKINVTNSYNTDNSEYIKTFNDTNSQLYKDSLEIFKVYAEDKVFKNGADGYYFYEKSLDWKKKNYFTKDQESKISNLLKVGEIPNEEIFRIFWNAEKTGIRAEIQKILLVLKYFEISNKEQLAKLDDKFKYNSSFLKYELENYNLTRYAVQKKPVQLWKKTAKTKITSEEDFFVTQLKTIKSIDTFNTFMKGSEDESKKISDIEKITDNAYESQLLGYQGINLNFSNYNLKWDEKNLQNAEANKLYGFYTPIEDRLILQDDELFKKGYSPYKGSKSDKEIVAAYLNQIAPIGQPEVELPKESNEKETEKVKLLSFKGTIFQNHLKKLAILFALKDSSLVDTAETAFTKLGYKLKVENDALKEVLKGEKFVEGEKDKDSNKK
;
A
#
# COMPACT_ATOMS: atom_id res chain seq x y z
N MET A 1 -15.59 -10.68 -37.39
CA MET A 1 -15.63 -11.29 -36.04
C MET A 1 -14.46 -12.28 -35.91
N MET A 2 -13.30 -11.83 -35.42
CA MET A 2 -12.20 -12.74 -35.10
C MET A 2 -12.45 -13.32 -33.70
N LYS A 3 -12.60 -14.65 -33.62
CA LYS A 3 -12.65 -15.37 -32.34
C LYS A 3 -11.32 -15.16 -31.60
N ASN A 4 -11.38 -14.66 -30.36
CA ASN A 4 -10.24 -14.53 -29.45
C ASN A 4 -9.47 -15.86 -29.40
N LYS A 5 -8.28 -15.90 -30.02
CA LYS A 5 -7.37 -17.04 -29.90
C LYS A 5 -6.67 -16.95 -28.55
N LYS A 6 -6.79 -18.04 -27.78
CA LYS A 6 -6.28 -18.20 -26.42
C LYS A 6 -4.76 -18.05 -26.41
N LEU A 7 -4.24 -17.10 -25.62
CA LEU A 7 -2.83 -17.01 -25.28
C LEU A 7 -2.59 -17.91 -24.06
N LEU A 8 -1.67 -18.87 -24.20
CA LEU A 8 -1.24 -19.75 -23.12
C LEU A 8 -0.07 -19.06 -22.40
N PHE A 9 -0.29 -18.67 -21.15
CA PHE A 9 0.76 -18.25 -20.23
C PHE A 9 0.79 -19.25 -19.09
N SER A 10 1.93 -19.87 -18.82
CA SER A 10 2.15 -20.70 -17.62
C SER A 10 3.13 -20.00 -16.69
N LEU A 11 2.92 -20.13 -15.38
CA LEU A 11 3.95 -19.75 -14.41
C LEU A 11 4.99 -20.85 -14.32
N GLY A 12 6.25 -20.45 -14.19
CA GLY A 12 7.26 -21.31 -13.59
C GLY A 12 6.97 -21.48 -12.10
N SER A 13 6.08 -22.41 -11.74
CA SER A 13 5.94 -22.83 -10.35
C SER A 13 7.26 -23.46 -9.88
N ILE A 14 7.64 -23.20 -8.63
CA ILE A 14 8.58 -24.05 -7.90
C ILE A 14 7.85 -25.36 -7.64
N SER A 15 7.88 -26.28 -8.61
CA SER A 15 7.42 -27.65 -8.42
C SER A 15 8.62 -28.56 -8.27
N THR A 16 8.60 -29.34 -7.21
CA THR A 16 9.41 -30.53 -6.99
C THR A 16 9.56 -31.37 -8.25
N LEU A 17 10.81 -31.79 -8.48
CA LEU A 17 11.28 -32.74 -9.49
C LEU A 17 10.24 -33.81 -9.86
N ALA A 18 9.79 -33.78 -11.11
CA ALA A 18 9.34 -34.96 -11.83
C ALA A 18 9.83 -34.83 -13.28
N ALA A 19 10.79 -35.68 -13.62
CA ALA A 19 11.44 -35.76 -14.92
C ALA A 19 10.54 -36.39 -16.00
N PHE A 20 10.99 -36.26 -17.26
CA PHE A 20 10.71 -37.01 -18.50
C PHE A 20 10.19 -36.16 -19.68
N PRO A 21 10.44 -36.53 -20.96
CA PRO A 21 11.67 -36.19 -21.67
C PRO A 21 11.42 -35.37 -22.96
N ILE A 22 12.50 -34.76 -23.44
CA ILE A 22 12.71 -34.11 -24.76
C ILE A 22 12.72 -35.26 -25.81
N ALA A 23 12.34 -35.18 -27.09
CA ALA A 23 12.26 -34.11 -28.07
C ALA A 23 11.40 -34.57 -29.27
N ALA A 24 10.83 -33.62 -30.01
CA ALA A 24 10.66 -33.75 -31.45
C ALA A 24 11.18 -32.46 -32.10
N VAL A 25 12.35 -32.55 -32.72
CA VAL A 25 12.93 -31.48 -33.54
C VAL A 25 12.14 -31.44 -34.84
N SER A 26 11.28 -30.44 -35.00
CA SER A 26 10.71 -30.10 -36.30
C SER A 26 11.46 -28.89 -36.85
N CYS A 27 12.26 -29.13 -37.89
CA CYS A 27 12.82 -28.08 -38.75
C CYS A 27 11.68 -27.41 -39.52
N GLY A 28 10.91 -26.55 -38.85
CA GLY A 28 9.84 -25.77 -39.46
C GLY A 28 10.37 -24.45 -40.01
N ARG A 29 10.36 -24.28 -41.34
CA ARG A 29 10.57 -22.97 -41.97
C ARG A 29 9.60 -21.96 -41.36
N VAL A 30 10.11 -20.83 -40.89
CA VAL A 30 9.31 -19.70 -40.43
C VAL A 30 8.62 -19.08 -41.64
N VAL A 31 7.33 -19.40 -41.85
CA VAL A 31 6.55 -18.82 -42.95
C VAL A 31 5.95 -17.50 -42.49
N GLU A 32 6.39 -16.39 -43.08
CA GLU A 32 5.73 -15.09 -42.93
C GLU A 32 4.50 -15.00 -43.81
N THR A 33 3.33 -15.22 -43.22
CA THR A 33 2.05 -14.98 -43.90
C THR A 33 1.52 -13.58 -43.55
N PRO A 34 0.69 -12.95 -44.40
CA PRO A 34 0.01 -11.70 -44.04
C PRO A 34 -0.80 -11.80 -42.74
N ALA A 35 -1.40 -12.96 -42.46
CA ALA A 35 -2.10 -13.21 -41.20
C ALA A 35 -1.15 -13.23 -39.99
N LYS A 36 0.05 -13.82 -40.15
CA LYS A 36 1.11 -13.76 -39.13
C LYS A 36 1.60 -12.33 -38.94
N LYS A 37 1.78 -11.55 -40.01
CA LYS A 37 2.19 -10.14 -39.92
C LYS A 37 1.14 -9.28 -39.19
N ILE A 38 -0.15 -9.45 -39.49
CA ILE A 38 -1.24 -8.77 -38.78
C ILE A 38 -1.26 -9.20 -37.30
N GLN A 39 -1.00 -10.47 -37.01
CA GLN A 39 -0.89 -10.97 -35.64
C GLN A 39 0.33 -10.37 -34.93
N ASP A 40 1.49 -10.33 -35.57
CA ASP A 40 2.73 -9.79 -35.00
C ASP A 40 2.63 -8.28 -34.79
N ASP A 41 2.04 -7.54 -35.73
CA ASP A 41 1.76 -6.10 -35.60
C ASP A 41 0.74 -5.82 -34.47
N PHE A 42 -0.27 -6.68 -34.34
CA PHE A 42 -1.22 -6.65 -33.22
C PHE A 42 -0.58 -7.01 -31.86
N LEU A 43 0.44 -7.87 -31.86
CA LEU A 43 1.20 -8.23 -30.65
C LEU A 43 2.24 -7.16 -30.29
N LYS A 44 2.74 -6.39 -31.27
CA LYS A 44 3.72 -5.30 -31.10
C LYS A 44 3.09 -3.94 -30.74
N ALA A 45 1.77 -3.82 -30.71
CA ALA A 45 1.09 -2.58 -30.35
C ALA A 45 1.45 -2.12 -28.92
N GLY A 46 1.71 -0.83 -28.72
CA GLY A 46 2.29 -0.27 -27.49
C GLY A 46 1.52 -0.52 -26.18
N GLY A 47 0.21 -0.83 -26.25
CA GLY A 47 -0.60 -1.20 -25.08
C GLY A 47 -0.41 -2.65 -24.60
N ARG A 48 0.16 -3.53 -25.45
CA ARG A 48 0.25 -4.98 -25.15
C ARG A 48 1.11 -5.28 -23.94
N LYS A 49 2.18 -4.51 -23.75
CA LYS A 49 3.11 -4.70 -22.62
C LYS A 49 2.41 -4.55 -21.28
N GLU A 50 1.58 -3.52 -21.13
CA GLU A 50 0.82 -3.29 -19.90
C GLU A 50 -0.30 -4.33 -19.72
N GLU A 51 -0.96 -4.75 -20.81
CA GLU A 51 -1.92 -5.87 -20.76
C GLU A 51 -1.27 -7.15 -20.23
N ILE A 52 -0.09 -7.51 -20.76
CA ILE A 52 0.64 -8.71 -20.32
C ILE A 52 1.14 -8.55 -18.89
N LYS A 53 1.58 -7.34 -18.50
CA LYS A 53 1.94 -7.05 -17.12
C LYS A 53 0.74 -7.22 -16.18
N ASN A 54 -0.46 -6.79 -16.58
CA ASN A 54 -1.69 -7.00 -15.82
C ASN A 54 -2.07 -8.49 -15.71
N ILE A 55 -1.91 -9.26 -16.80
CA ILE A 55 -2.09 -10.71 -16.76
C ILE A 55 -1.11 -11.33 -15.76
N TRP A 56 0.17 -10.97 -15.81
CA TRP A 56 1.16 -11.44 -14.85
C TRP A 56 0.80 -11.08 -13.41
N ARG A 57 0.38 -9.83 -13.14
CA ARG A 57 -0.08 -9.41 -11.80
C ARG A 57 -1.22 -10.29 -11.33
N GLN A 58 -2.24 -10.49 -12.17
CA GLN A 58 -3.42 -11.26 -11.81
C GLN A 58 -3.08 -12.73 -11.55
N ILE A 59 -2.19 -13.37 -12.35
CA ILE A 59 -1.79 -14.75 -12.06
C ILE A 59 -0.92 -14.83 -10.79
N THR A 60 -0.04 -13.85 -10.57
CA THR A 60 0.77 -13.76 -9.34
C THR A 60 -0.13 -13.66 -8.11
N ILE A 61 -1.12 -12.76 -8.13
CA ILE A 61 -2.13 -12.64 -7.07
C ILE A 61 -2.91 -13.94 -6.91
N ALA A 62 -3.38 -14.55 -8.00
CA ALA A 62 -4.09 -15.82 -7.92
C ALA A 62 -3.26 -16.89 -7.18
N SER A 63 -1.97 -17.01 -7.49
CA SER A 63 -1.06 -17.92 -6.82
C SER A 63 -0.85 -17.56 -5.34
N LEU A 64 -0.70 -16.27 -5.01
CA LEU A 64 -0.57 -15.79 -3.62
C LEU A 64 -1.82 -16.07 -2.77
N TYR A 65 -3.00 -16.09 -3.39
CA TYR A 65 -4.26 -16.51 -2.77
C TYR A 65 -4.53 -18.01 -2.89
N LYS A 66 -3.58 -18.81 -3.41
CA LYS A 66 -3.68 -20.26 -3.60
C LYS A 66 -4.85 -20.67 -4.51
N ILE A 67 -5.20 -19.82 -5.48
CA ILE A 67 -6.24 -20.06 -6.48
C ILE A 67 -5.63 -20.88 -7.62
N ASN A 68 -6.22 -22.03 -7.92
CA ASN A 68 -5.74 -22.91 -8.99
C ASN A 68 -6.19 -22.39 -10.37
N VAL A 69 -5.35 -21.58 -11.00
CA VAL A 69 -5.54 -21.15 -12.39
C VAL A 69 -4.90 -22.18 -13.32
N THR A 70 -5.73 -23.04 -13.93
CA THR A 70 -5.27 -23.97 -14.98
C THR A 70 -4.88 -23.21 -16.25
N ASN A 71 -4.00 -23.82 -17.05
CA ASN A 71 -3.21 -23.29 -18.19
C ASN A 71 -3.92 -22.46 -19.28
N SER A 72 -5.21 -22.14 -19.18
CA SER A 72 -5.88 -21.22 -20.10
C SER A 72 -6.46 -20.01 -19.35
N TYR A 73 -5.86 -18.84 -19.56
CA TYR A 73 -6.45 -17.59 -19.12
C TYR A 73 -7.67 -17.27 -20.00
N ASN A 74 -8.86 -17.45 -19.45
CA ASN A 74 -10.10 -16.95 -20.04
C ASN A 74 -10.65 -15.86 -19.12
N THR A 75 -10.82 -14.65 -19.66
CA THR A 75 -11.04 -13.42 -18.91
C THR A 75 -12.36 -13.38 -18.15
N ASP A 76 -13.38 -14.15 -18.58
CA ASP A 76 -14.73 -14.02 -18.02
C ASP A 76 -15.17 -15.21 -17.16
N ASN A 77 -14.43 -16.33 -17.17
CA ASN A 77 -14.78 -17.59 -16.47
C ASN A 77 -13.60 -18.25 -15.75
N SER A 78 -12.49 -17.52 -15.55
CA SER A 78 -11.37 -18.06 -14.79
C SER A 78 -11.75 -18.27 -13.32
N GLU A 79 -11.10 -19.25 -12.71
CA GLU A 79 -11.28 -19.54 -11.28
C GLU A 79 -11.03 -18.29 -10.43
N TYR A 80 -10.10 -17.43 -10.84
CA TYR A 80 -9.85 -16.13 -10.21
C TYR A 80 -11.10 -15.23 -10.13
N ILE A 81 -11.85 -15.10 -11.24
CA ILE A 81 -13.08 -14.31 -11.28
C ILE A 81 -14.18 -14.97 -10.44
N LYS A 82 -14.26 -16.30 -10.43
CA LYS A 82 -15.21 -17.03 -9.58
C LYS A 82 -14.91 -16.83 -8.10
N THR A 83 -13.64 -16.99 -7.70
CA THR A 83 -13.18 -16.74 -6.33
C THR A 83 -13.49 -15.30 -5.91
N PHE A 84 -13.20 -14.30 -6.75
CA PHE A 84 -13.59 -12.93 -6.43
C PHE A 84 -15.10 -12.76 -6.26
N ASN A 85 -15.92 -13.41 -7.07
CA ASN A 85 -17.38 -13.29 -6.94
C ASN A 85 -17.97 -14.07 -5.75
N ASP A 86 -17.19 -14.90 -5.06
CA ASP A 86 -17.53 -15.45 -3.76
C ASP A 86 -17.19 -14.44 -2.66
N THR A 87 -18.23 -13.90 -2.02
CA THR A 87 -18.12 -12.87 -0.97
C THR A 87 -17.43 -13.39 0.30
N ASN A 88 -17.34 -14.70 0.49
CA ASN A 88 -16.62 -15.29 1.61
C ASN A 88 -15.12 -15.41 1.37
N SER A 89 -14.67 -15.32 0.12
CA SER A 89 -13.26 -15.48 -0.22
C SER A 89 -12.39 -14.36 0.34
N GLN A 90 -11.14 -14.68 0.67
CA GLN A 90 -10.20 -13.68 1.16
C GLN A 90 -9.84 -12.66 0.07
N LEU A 91 -9.76 -13.11 -1.20
CA LEU A 91 -9.52 -12.21 -2.34
C LEU A 91 -10.60 -11.14 -2.42
N TYR A 92 -11.86 -11.52 -2.25
CA TYR A 92 -12.97 -10.58 -2.25
C TYR A 92 -12.90 -9.59 -1.09
N LYS A 93 -12.77 -10.09 0.14
CA LYS A 93 -12.72 -9.27 1.36
C LYS A 93 -11.58 -8.25 1.32
N ASP A 94 -10.40 -8.68 0.90
CA ASP A 94 -9.24 -7.79 0.74
C ASP A 94 -9.45 -6.77 -0.38
N SER A 95 -10.00 -7.21 -1.52
CA SER A 95 -10.28 -6.31 -2.66
C SER A 95 -11.32 -5.25 -2.31
N LEU A 96 -12.37 -5.60 -1.55
CA LEU A 96 -13.41 -4.69 -1.11
C LEU A 96 -12.86 -3.66 -0.11
N GLU A 97 -12.04 -4.10 0.85
CA GLU A 97 -11.40 -3.19 1.81
C GLU A 97 -10.47 -2.19 1.11
N ILE A 98 -9.62 -2.68 0.20
CA ILE A 98 -8.76 -1.83 -0.64
C ILE A 98 -9.61 -0.86 -1.45
N PHE A 99 -10.70 -1.33 -2.06
CA PHE A 99 -11.57 -0.49 -2.86
C PHE A 99 -12.19 0.63 -2.04
N LYS A 100 -12.65 0.35 -0.81
CA LYS A 100 -13.20 1.38 0.07
C LYS A 100 -12.17 2.48 0.34
N VAL A 101 -10.92 2.12 0.64
CA VAL A 101 -9.83 3.09 0.87
C VAL A 101 -9.49 3.87 -0.39
N TYR A 102 -9.35 3.19 -1.52
CA TYR A 102 -9.10 3.80 -2.82
C TYR A 102 -10.23 4.77 -3.22
N ALA A 103 -11.48 4.36 -3.03
CA ALA A 103 -12.64 5.15 -3.38
C ALA A 103 -12.74 6.40 -2.51
N GLU A 104 -12.45 6.30 -1.21
CA GLU A 104 -12.40 7.45 -0.32
C GLU A 104 -11.34 8.47 -0.76
N ASP A 105 -10.13 8.01 -1.12
CA ASP A 105 -9.08 8.87 -1.67
C ASP A 105 -9.55 9.62 -2.92
N LYS A 106 -10.31 8.96 -3.79
CA LYS A 106 -10.85 9.59 -5.01
C LYS A 106 -12.04 10.52 -4.79
N VAL A 107 -12.84 10.29 -3.75
CA VAL A 107 -14.07 11.06 -3.50
C VAL A 107 -13.82 12.27 -2.60
N PHE A 108 -12.89 12.18 -1.64
CA PHE A 108 -12.78 13.19 -0.57
C PHE A 108 -11.41 13.87 -0.44
N LYS A 109 -10.36 13.45 -1.15
CA LYS A 109 -9.01 14.04 -0.99
C LYS A 109 -8.56 14.89 -2.18
N ASN A 110 -7.72 15.88 -1.88
CA ASN A 110 -6.98 16.72 -2.85
C ASN A 110 -7.84 17.38 -3.94
N GLY A 111 -8.83 18.19 -3.53
CA GLY A 111 -9.69 18.91 -4.48
C GLY A 111 -10.77 18.04 -5.12
N ALA A 112 -11.04 16.85 -4.56
CA ALA A 112 -12.16 16.03 -4.96
C ALA A 112 -13.50 16.73 -4.64
N ASP A 113 -14.36 16.79 -5.64
CA ASP A 113 -15.69 17.39 -5.62
C ASP A 113 -16.80 16.35 -5.31
N GLY A 114 -16.41 15.10 -5.07
CA GLY A 114 -17.30 13.97 -4.86
C GLY A 114 -17.86 13.36 -6.15
N TYR A 115 -17.52 13.88 -7.34
CA TYR A 115 -18.08 13.43 -8.62
C TYR A 115 -17.25 12.36 -9.34
N TYR A 116 -16.05 12.03 -8.84
CA TYR A 116 -15.12 11.11 -9.53
C TYR A 116 -15.77 9.85 -10.11
N PHE A 117 -16.46 9.05 -9.29
CA PHE A 117 -17.08 7.80 -9.78
C PHE A 117 -18.29 8.06 -10.66
N TYR A 118 -19.03 9.14 -10.42
CA TYR A 118 -20.16 9.54 -11.26
C TYR A 118 -19.68 9.88 -12.68
N GLU A 119 -18.67 10.76 -12.82
CA GLU A 119 -18.08 11.12 -14.10
C GLU A 119 -17.47 9.92 -14.83
N LYS A 120 -16.73 9.08 -14.09
CA LYS A 120 -16.17 7.84 -14.65
C LYS A 120 -17.26 6.89 -15.12
N SER A 121 -18.36 6.75 -14.38
CA SER A 121 -19.47 5.90 -14.79
C SER A 121 -20.11 6.35 -16.11
N LEU A 122 -20.24 7.67 -16.32
CA LEU A 122 -20.76 8.24 -17.56
C LEU A 122 -19.80 8.05 -18.74
N ASP A 123 -18.50 8.21 -18.52
CA ASP A 123 -17.46 7.93 -19.53
C ASP A 123 -17.46 6.45 -19.93
N TRP A 124 -17.48 5.53 -18.96
CA TRP A 124 -17.52 4.10 -19.19
C TRP A 124 -18.81 3.64 -19.90
N LYS A 125 -19.95 4.26 -19.56
CA LYS A 125 -21.22 4.07 -20.28
C LYS A 125 -21.12 4.49 -21.73
N LYS A 126 -20.61 5.69 -22.03
CA LYS A 126 -20.40 6.17 -23.41
C LYS A 126 -19.51 5.24 -24.23
N LYS A 127 -18.58 4.54 -23.56
CA LYS A 127 -17.68 3.56 -24.17
C LYS A 127 -18.23 2.14 -24.22
N ASN A 128 -19.49 1.92 -23.80
CA ASN A 128 -20.16 0.63 -23.75
C ASN A 128 -19.40 -0.42 -22.92
N TYR A 129 -18.87 -0.03 -21.76
CA TYR A 129 -18.16 -0.96 -20.85
C TYR A 129 -19.09 -1.81 -19.99
N PHE A 130 -20.38 -1.46 -19.95
CA PHE A 130 -21.39 -2.10 -19.10
C PHE A 130 -22.51 -2.71 -19.94
N THR A 131 -23.16 -3.74 -19.38
CA THR A 131 -24.43 -4.25 -19.91
C THR A 131 -25.59 -3.34 -19.48
N LYS A 132 -26.75 -3.44 -20.16
CA LYS A 132 -27.93 -2.65 -19.78
C LYS A 132 -28.37 -2.85 -18.32
N ASP A 133 -28.26 -4.07 -17.80
CA ASP A 133 -28.56 -4.38 -16.40
C ASP A 133 -27.59 -3.67 -15.45
N GLN A 134 -26.28 -3.72 -15.76
CA GLN A 134 -25.25 -3.04 -14.99
C GLN A 134 -25.43 -1.52 -15.00
N GLU A 135 -25.75 -0.93 -16.15
CA GLU A 135 -26.02 0.50 -16.28
C GLU A 135 -27.21 0.94 -15.44
N SER A 136 -28.29 0.14 -15.41
CA SER A 136 -29.46 0.40 -14.57
C SER A 136 -29.09 0.40 -13.08
N LYS A 137 -28.35 -0.62 -12.63
CA LYS A 137 -27.86 -0.72 -11.24
C LYS A 137 -26.96 0.46 -10.86
N ILE A 138 -26.00 0.81 -11.72
CA ILE A 138 -25.13 1.97 -11.51
C ILE A 138 -25.95 3.25 -11.37
N SER A 139 -26.88 3.49 -12.29
CA SER A 139 -27.69 4.73 -12.29
C SER A 139 -28.57 4.86 -11.05
N ASN A 140 -29.03 3.73 -10.49
CA ASN A 140 -29.92 3.72 -9.32
C ASN A 140 -29.17 3.77 -7.98
N LEU A 141 -27.96 3.18 -7.91
CA LEU A 141 -27.25 2.97 -6.64
C LEU A 141 -26.05 3.91 -6.44
N LEU A 142 -25.45 4.43 -7.51
CA LEU A 142 -24.31 5.33 -7.41
C LEU A 142 -24.79 6.74 -7.10
N LYS A 143 -24.28 7.33 -6.02
CA LYS A 143 -24.58 8.70 -5.60
C LYS A 143 -23.31 9.53 -5.55
N VAL A 144 -23.45 10.81 -5.86
CA VAL A 144 -22.36 11.80 -5.78
C VAL A 144 -21.98 12.00 -4.32
N GLY A 145 -20.68 12.11 -4.04
CA GLY A 145 -20.16 12.32 -2.69
C GLY A 145 -20.26 11.10 -1.78
N GLU A 146 -20.64 9.94 -2.31
CA GLU A 146 -20.67 8.68 -1.56
C GLU A 146 -19.66 7.68 -2.14
N ILE A 147 -19.09 6.85 -1.25
CA ILE A 147 -18.27 5.72 -1.66
C ILE A 147 -19.18 4.71 -2.36
N PRO A 148 -18.84 4.22 -3.58
CA PRO A 148 -19.66 3.23 -4.26
C PRO A 148 -19.86 1.99 -3.38
N ASN A 149 -21.10 1.51 -3.32
CA ASN A 149 -21.44 0.35 -2.51
C ASN A 149 -20.84 -0.95 -3.09
N GLU A 150 -21.04 -2.03 -2.36
CA GLU A 150 -20.49 -3.34 -2.68
C GLU A 150 -20.93 -3.89 -4.06
N GLU A 151 -22.18 -3.65 -4.45
CA GLU A 151 -22.71 -4.10 -5.75
C GLU A 151 -22.06 -3.32 -6.90
N ILE A 152 -21.93 -2.00 -6.76
CA ILE A 152 -21.26 -1.15 -7.75
C ILE A 152 -19.78 -1.49 -7.85
N PHE A 153 -19.12 -1.74 -6.73
CA PHE A 153 -17.74 -2.23 -6.72
C PHE A 153 -17.59 -3.51 -7.55
N ARG A 154 -18.44 -4.51 -7.34
CA ARG A 154 -18.40 -5.75 -8.12
C ARG A 154 -18.61 -5.52 -9.60
N ILE A 155 -19.49 -4.60 -9.99
CA ILE A 155 -19.69 -4.24 -11.41
C ILE A 155 -18.39 -3.64 -11.97
N PHE A 156 -17.83 -2.63 -11.30
CA PHE A 156 -16.60 -1.98 -11.75
C PHE A 156 -15.41 -2.94 -11.82
N TRP A 157 -15.23 -3.78 -10.80
CA TRP A 157 -14.15 -4.75 -10.76
C TRP A 157 -14.29 -5.84 -11.83
N ASN A 158 -15.51 -6.31 -12.11
CA ASN A 158 -15.74 -7.32 -13.15
C ASN A 158 -15.56 -6.75 -14.57
N ALA A 159 -15.87 -5.46 -14.77
CA ALA A 159 -15.62 -4.76 -16.03
C ALA A 159 -14.14 -4.34 -16.15
N GLU A 160 -13.29 -5.24 -16.68
CA GLU A 160 -11.83 -5.05 -16.79
C GLU A 160 -11.44 -3.69 -17.40
N LYS A 161 -12.18 -3.23 -18.42
CA LYS A 161 -11.93 -1.96 -19.12
C LYS A 161 -12.08 -0.71 -18.25
N THR A 162 -12.72 -0.81 -17.08
CA THR A 162 -12.79 0.32 -16.12
C THR A 162 -11.43 0.61 -15.48
N GLY A 163 -10.52 -0.36 -15.48
CA GLY A 163 -9.22 -0.28 -14.80
C GLY A 163 -9.29 -0.44 -13.28
N ILE A 164 -10.48 -0.49 -12.66
CA ILE A 164 -10.63 -0.62 -11.21
C ILE A 164 -9.97 -1.91 -10.71
N ARG A 165 -10.18 -3.04 -11.40
CA ARG A 165 -9.49 -4.30 -11.06
C ARG A 165 -7.97 -4.12 -11.02
N ALA A 166 -7.39 -3.46 -12.03
CA ALA A 166 -5.94 -3.30 -12.13
C ALA A 166 -5.39 -2.45 -10.98
N GLU A 167 -6.08 -1.36 -10.59
CA GLU A 167 -5.68 -0.54 -9.44
C GLU A 167 -5.74 -1.33 -8.12
N ILE A 168 -6.80 -2.11 -7.90
CA ILE A 168 -6.90 -2.98 -6.72
C ILE A 168 -5.82 -4.04 -6.70
N GLN A 169 -5.49 -4.63 -7.85
CA GLN A 169 -4.42 -5.62 -7.98
C GLN A 169 -3.03 -5.07 -7.64
N LYS A 170 -2.73 -3.82 -8.02
CA LYS A 170 -1.47 -3.17 -7.63
C LYS A 170 -1.34 -3.10 -6.10
N ILE A 171 -2.41 -2.70 -5.42
CA ILE A 171 -2.42 -2.57 -3.97
C ILE A 171 -2.40 -3.94 -3.28
N LEU A 172 -3.10 -4.94 -3.83
CA LEU A 172 -3.04 -6.34 -3.36
C LEU A 172 -1.62 -6.90 -3.42
N LEU A 173 -0.85 -6.61 -4.47
CA LEU A 173 0.55 -7.00 -4.54
C LEU A 173 1.38 -6.37 -3.43
N VAL A 174 1.21 -5.06 -3.17
CA VAL A 174 1.91 -4.38 -2.08
C VAL A 174 1.54 -4.99 -0.72
N LEU A 175 0.25 -5.26 -0.49
CA LEU A 175 -0.21 -5.93 0.71
C LEU A 175 0.48 -7.29 0.89
N LYS A 176 0.49 -8.13 -0.15
CA LYS A 176 1.15 -9.44 -0.10
C LYS A 176 2.66 -9.35 0.06
N TYR A 177 3.30 -8.31 -0.46
CA TYR A 177 4.73 -8.07 -0.26
C TYR A 177 5.05 -7.78 1.21
N PHE A 178 4.20 -7.01 1.90
CA PHE A 178 4.35 -6.74 3.33
C PHE A 178 4.08 -7.96 4.21
N GLU A 179 3.24 -8.89 3.76
CA GLU A 179 2.95 -10.16 4.45
C GLU A 179 4.09 -11.20 4.34
N ILE A 180 5.13 -10.98 3.52
CA ILE A 180 6.27 -11.90 3.40
C ILE A 180 7.04 -11.94 4.74
N SER A 181 7.05 -13.12 5.36
CA SER A 181 7.57 -13.31 6.72
C SER A 181 8.48 -14.52 6.93
N ASN A 182 8.81 -15.29 5.88
CA ASN A 182 9.75 -16.40 6.03
C ASN A 182 11.17 -16.00 5.59
N LYS A 183 12.14 -16.59 6.29
CA LYS A 183 13.57 -16.35 6.13
C LYS A 183 14.04 -16.59 4.70
N GLU A 184 13.59 -17.68 4.07
CA GLU A 184 14.03 -18.09 2.73
C GLU A 184 13.59 -17.12 1.65
N GLN A 185 12.35 -16.64 1.71
CA GLN A 185 11.85 -15.63 0.78
C GLN A 185 12.56 -14.30 1.02
N LEU A 186 12.70 -13.84 2.27
CA LEU A 186 13.39 -12.59 2.59
C LEU A 186 14.85 -12.60 2.09
N ALA A 187 15.55 -13.72 2.24
CA ALA A 187 16.90 -13.91 1.70
C ALA A 187 16.96 -13.82 0.16
N LYS A 188 15.90 -14.23 -0.56
CA LYS A 188 15.80 -14.05 -2.03
C LYS A 188 15.50 -12.61 -2.44
N LEU A 189 14.86 -11.83 -1.57
CA LEU A 189 14.51 -10.44 -1.88
C LEU A 189 15.72 -9.50 -1.74
N ASP A 190 16.56 -9.76 -0.76
CA ASP A 190 17.72 -8.94 -0.40
C ASP A 190 18.93 -9.85 -0.18
N ASP A 191 19.88 -9.85 -1.13
CA ASP A 191 21.08 -10.70 -1.09
C ASP A 191 21.97 -10.42 0.14
N LYS A 192 21.77 -9.28 0.81
CA LYS A 192 22.48 -8.93 2.05
C LYS A 192 21.78 -9.45 3.30
N PHE A 193 20.57 -9.98 3.19
CA PHE A 193 19.80 -10.46 4.32
C PHE A 193 20.52 -11.62 5.02
N LYS A 194 20.76 -11.47 6.32
CA LYS A 194 21.33 -12.51 7.18
C LYS A 194 20.45 -12.71 8.40
N TYR A 195 20.20 -13.97 8.74
CA TYR A 195 19.47 -14.32 9.96
C TYR A 195 20.46 -14.55 11.10
N ASN A 196 20.97 -13.47 11.69
CA ASN A 196 21.91 -13.48 12.81
C ASN A 196 21.78 -12.22 13.68
N SER A 197 22.38 -12.23 14.86
CA SER A 197 22.29 -11.13 15.85
C SER A 197 22.84 -9.79 15.35
N SER A 198 23.87 -9.82 14.51
CA SER A 198 24.52 -8.60 13.98
C SER A 198 23.72 -7.89 12.88
N PHE A 199 22.82 -8.60 12.20
CA PHE A 199 22.12 -8.08 11.02
C PHE A 199 20.62 -7.90 11.24
N LEU A 200 19.96 -8.83 11.91
CA LEU A 200 18.51 -8.83 11.99
C LEU A 200 18.03 -7.76 12.98
N LYS A 201 17.36 -6.73 12.45
CA LYS A 201 16.86 -5.57 13.20
C LYS A 201 15.35 -5.60 13.45
N TYR A 202 14.65 -6.37 12.62
CA TYR A 202 13.19 -6.40 12.57
C TYR A 202 12.73 -7.84 12.76
N GLU A 203 11.59 -8.03 13.42
CA GLU A 203 10.93 -9.34 13.42
C GLU A 203 10.59 -9.78 11.99
N LEU A 204 10.57 -11.09 11.76
CA LEU A 204 10.26 -11.62 10.43
C LEU A 204 8.80 -11.36 10.06
N GLU A 205 7.89 -11.44 11.03
CA GLU A 205 6.49 -11.06 10.83
C GLU A 205 6.38 -9.58 10.47
N ASN A 206 5.79 -9.28 9.31
CA ASN A 206 5.70 -7.92 8.76
C ASN A 206 7.07 -7.22 8.58
N TYR A 207 8.15 -7.98 8.35
CA TYR A 207 9.53 -7.46 8.20
C TYR A 207 9.60 -6.28 7.22
N ASN A 208 9.00 -6.45 6.03
CA ASN A 208 9.03 -5.43 4.99
C ASN A 208 8.26 -4.16 5.38
N LEU A 209 7.15 -4.30 6.12
CA LEU A 209 6.35 -3.17 6.61
C LEU A 209 7.09 -2.41 7.71
N THR A 210 7.67 -3.13 8.67
CA THR A 210 8.50 -2.56 9.73
C THR A 210 9.70 -1.80 9.14
N ARG A 211 10.43 -2.43 8.22
CA ARG A 211 11.55 -1.81 7.49
C ARG A 211 11.10 -0.54 6.76
N TYR A 212 9.99 -0.62 6.04
CA TYR A 212 9.43 0.52 5.29
C TYR A 212 9.08 1.69 6.21
N ALA A 213 8.39 1.43 7.33
CA ALA A 213 8.01 2.47 8.29
C ALA A 213 9.24 3.17 8.90
N VAL A 214 10.27 2.43 9.30
CA VAL A 214 11.51 3.04 9.83
C VAL A 214 12.21 3.92 8.77
N GLN A 215 12.28 3.44 7.52
CA GLN A 215 12.94 4.17 6.44
C GLN A 215 12.17 5.42 6.01
N LYS A 216 10.85 5.31 5.85
CA LYS A 216 9.99 6.37 5.32
C LYS A 216 9.44 7.28 6.40
N LYS A 217 9.72 7.02 7.68
CA LYS A 217 9.36 7.90 8.80
C LYS A 217 7.91 8.44 8.73
N PRO A 218 6.89 7.57 8.60
CA PRO A 218 5.51 8.00 8.40
C PRO A 218 4.88 8.54 9.68
N VAL A 219 4.14 9.64 9.57
CA VAL A 219 3.30 10.17 10.66
C VAL A 219 1.89 10.39 10.17
N GLN A 220 0.91 10.11 11.02
CA GLN A 220 -0.44 10.60 10.83
C GLN A 220 -0.57 11.95 11.56
N LEU A 221 -0.96 13.01 10.84
CA LEU A 221 -0.79 14.40 11.30
C LEU A 221 -2.11 15.16 11.39
N TRP A 222 -2.30 15.85 12.51
CA TRP A 222 -3.25 16.95 12.69
C TRP A 222 -2.47 18.20 13.03
N LYS A 223 -2.64 19.28 12.27
CA LYS A 223 -1.83 20.49 12.46
C LYS A 223 -2.60 21.73 12.02
N LYS A 224 -2.38 22.84 12.75
CA LYS A 224 -2.71 24.17 12.23
C LYS A 224 -1.78 24.53 11.06
N THR A 225 -2.34 24.62 9.86
CA THR A 225 -1.65 25.24 8.71
C THR A 225 -1.70 26.76 8.89
N ALA A 226 -0.56 27.37 9.22
CA ALA A 226 -0.50 28.80 9.49
C ALA A 226 -0.49 29.62 8.19
N LYS A 227 -1.33 30.68 8.15
CA LYS A 227 -1.07 31.90 7.35
C LYS A 227 -0.71 33.11 8.23
N THR A 228 -0.76 32.96 9.55
CA THR A 228 -0.70 34.08 10.51
C THR A 228 0.62 34.05 11.26
N LYS A 229 1.54 34.97 10.92
CA LYS A 229 2.53 35.47 11.88
C LYS A 229 1.78 36.43 12.79
N ILE A 230 1.80 36.20 14.10
CA ILE A 230 1.25 37.18 15.05
C ILE A 230 2.18 38.39 15.00
N THR A 231 1.75 39.49 14.39
CA THR A 231 2.43 40.79 14.53
C THR A 231 2.00 41.42 15.85
N SER A 232 2.86 42.24 16.46
CA SER A 232 2.72 42.76 17.83
C SER A 232 1.43 43.55 18.14
N GLU A 233 0.61 43.88 17.14
CA GLU A 233 -0.68 44.56 17.30
C GLU A 233 -1.87 43.59 17.41
N GLU A 234 -1.72 42.34 16.95
CA GLU A 234 -2.74 41.28 17.08
C GLU A 234 -2.72 40.59 18.48
N ASP A 235 -1.68 40.86 19.26
CA ASP A 235 -1.37 40.20 20.55
C ASP A 235 -2.41 40.47 21.65
N PHE A 236 -3.19 41.55 21.55
CA PHE A 236 -4.19 41.93 22.57
C PHE A 236 -5.59 41.32 22.33
N PHE A 237 -5.97 41.08 21.07
CA PHE A 237 -7.33 40.62 20.71
C PHE A 237 -7.42 39.15 20.28
N VAL A 238 -6.30 38.48 19.95
CA VAL A 238 -6.34 37.13 19.36
C VAL A 238 -6.45 35.96 20.36
N THR A 239 -6.19 36.10 21.67
CA THR A 239 -6.07 34.89 22.52
C THR A 239 -6.71 34.97 23.93
N GLN A 240 -8.04 34.80 24.02
CA GLN A 240 -8.64 34.31 25.28
C GLN A 240 -8.13 32.90 25.66
N LEU A 241 -7.55 32.15 24.71
CA LEU A 241 -6.95 30.84 24.95
C LEU A 241 -5.42 30.92 24.89
N LYS A 242 -4.77 30.87 26.05
CA LYS A 242 -3.30 30.81 26.17
C LYS A 242 -2.74 29.38 26.10
N THR A 243 -3.59 28.38 26.28
CA THR A 243 -3.16 27.00 26.52
C THR A 243 -4.09 25.99 25.86
N ILE A 244 -3.54 24.82 25.52
CA ILE A 244 -4.30 23.64 25.10
C ILE A 244 -4.40 22.70 26.31
N LYS A 245 -5.63 22.41 26.74
CA LYS A 245 -5.93 21.53 27.89
C LYS A 245 -7.04 20.50 27.65
N SER A 246 -7.59 20.49 26.44
CA SER A 246 -8.70 19.65 26.03
C SER A 246 -8.76 19.58 24.51
N ILE A 247 -9.55 18.63 23.98
CA ILE A 247 -9.85 18.54 22.55
C ILE A 247 -10.51 19.83 22.06
N ASP A 248 -11.42 20.42 22.83
CA ASP A 248 -12.11 21.67 22.44
C ASP A 248 -11.14 22.86 22.32
N THR A 249 -10.19 22.96 23.26
CA THR A 249 -9.18 24.04 23.20
C THR A 249 -8.23 23.81 22.04
N PHE A 250 -7.80 22.57 21.78
CA PHE A 250 -7.03 22.20 20.59
C PHE A 250 -7.77 22.58 19.29
N ASN A 251 -9.04 22.18 19.17
CA ASN A 251 -9.88 22.47 18.00
C ASN A 251 -10.12 23.98 17.83
N THR A 252 -10.14 24.75 18.92
CA THR A 252 -10.24 26.20 18.81
C THR A 252 -8.99 26.82 18.17
N PHE A 253 -7.80 26.26 18.39
CA PHE A 253 -6.59 26.69 17.67
C PHE A 253 -6.63 26.35 16.17
N MET A 254 -7.41 25.35 15.76
CA MET A 254 -7.59 25.01 14.34
C MET A 254 -8.46 25.99 13.57
N LYS A 255 -9.24 26.85 14.27
CA LYS A 255 -10.09 27.85 13.63
C LYS A 255 -9.30 28.79 12.72
N GLY A 256 -9.89 29.10 11.57
CA GLY A 256 -9.30 29.94 10.53
C GLY A 256 -8.14 29.29 9.77
N SER A 257 -7.89 27.99 9.94
CA SER A 257 -6.93 27.24 9.11
C SER A 257 -7.63 26.67 7.88
N GLU A 258 -6.88 26.45 6.80
CA GLU A 258 -7.38 25.82 5.56
C GLU A 258 -7.93 24.41 5.81
N ASP A 259 -7.41 23.72 6.83
CA ASP A 259 -7.77 22.36 7.19
C ASP A 259 -8.77 22.31 8.36
N GLU A 260 -9.38 23.42 8.77
CA GLU A 260 -10.24 23.51 9.95
C GLU A 260 -11.36 22.47 9.95
N SER A 261 -12.02 22.25 8.81
CA SER A 261 -13.14 21.30 8.70
C SER A 261 -12.69 19.85 8.49
N LYS A 262 -11.40 19.60 8.27
CA LYS A 262 -10.89 18.27 7.96
C LYS A 262 -10.76 17.43 9.22
N LYS A 263 -11.49 16.31 9.23
CA LYS A 263 -11.42 15.26 10.24
C LYS A 263 -10.86 13.99 9.62
N ILE A 264 -10.31 13.13 10.46
CA ILE A 264 -9.95 11.78 10.05
C ILE A 264 -11.22 11.00 9.68
N SER A 265 -11.17 10.27 8.58
CA SER A 265 -12.23 9.36 8.17
C SER A 265 -12.13 8.02 8.91
N ASP A 266 -13.22 7.24 8.87
CA ASP A 266 -13.18 5.88 9.41
C ASP A 266 -12.18 4.99 8.69
N ILE A 267 -11.88 5.25 7.40
CA ILE A 267 -10.94 4.44 6.61
C ILE A 267 -9.48 4.89 6.78
N GLU A 268 -9.22 6.09 7.30
CA GLU A 268 -7.87 6.48 7.70
C GLU A 268 -7.59 6.26 9.19
N LYS A 269 -8.62 5.95 9.97
CA LYS A 269 -8.49 5.59 11.39
C LYS A 269 -7.73 4.28 11.55
N ILE A 270 -6.45 4.36 11.90
CA ILE A 270 -5.53 3.23 12.09
C ILE A 270 -5.13 3.03 13.55
N THR A 271 -5.93 3.56 14.47
CA THR A 271 -5.76 3.44 15.92
C THR A 271 -7.14 3.24 16.58
N ASP A 272 -7.13 2.72 17.80
CA ASP A 272 -8.34 2.56 18.61
C ASP A 272 -8.64 3.80 19.48
N ASN A 273 -7.87 4.89 19.35
CA ASN A 273 -8.07 6.11 20.10
C ASN A 273 -9.36 6.81 19.64
N ALA A 274 -10.40 6.75 20.48
CA ALA A 274 -11.73 7.26 20.13
C ALA A 274 -11.76 8.78 19.85
N TYR A 275 -10.91 9.55 20.53
CA TYR A 275 -10.90 11.00 20.43
C TYR A 275 -10.29 11.53 19.13
N GLU A 276 -9.51 10.73 18.38
CA GLU A 276 -8.88 11.19 17.13
C GLU A 276 -9.90 11.62 16.07
N SER A 277 -11.08 10.98 16.07
CA SER A 277 -12.22 11.34 15.23
C SER A 277 -12.82 12.72 15.55
N GLN A 278 -12.52 13.28 16.72
CA GLN A 278 -12.99 14.59 17.16
C GLN A 278 -12.00 15.73 16.84
N LEU A 279 -10.74 15.40 16.51
CA LEU A 279 -9.71 16.38 16.21
C LEU A 279 -9.93 17.00 14.82
N LEU A 280 -9.80 18.33 14.76
CA LEU A 280 -9.78 19.11 13.53
C LEU A 280 -8.36 19.27 12.98
N GLY A 281 -8.24 19.72 11.73
CA GLY A 281 -6.94 19.99 11.11
C GLY A 281 -6.22 18.75 10.60
N TYR A 282 -6.96 17.69 10.25
CA TYR A 282 -6.37 16.44 9.77
C TYR A 282 -5.71 16.61 8.40
N GLN A 283 -4.47 16.14 8.26
CA GLN A 283 -3.65 16.26 7.05
C GLN A 283 -3.29 14.92 6.40
N GLY A 284 -3.79 13.81 6.93
CA GLY A 284 -3.46 12.47 6.43
C GLY A 284 -2.11 11.95 6.91
N ILE A 285 -1.61 10.94 6.20
CA ILE A 285 -0.28 10.36 6.42
C ILE A 285 0.77 11.15 5.62
N ASN A 286 1.81 11.60 6.32
CA ASN A 286 2.98 12.25 5.76
C ASN A 286 4.21 11.35 5.88
N LEU A 287 4.98 11.24 4.80
CA LEU A 287 6.21 10.46 4.72
C LEU A 287 7.44 11.36 4.85
N ASN A 288 8.57 10.75 5.17
CA ASN A 288 9.89 11.35 5.39
C ASN A 288 9.87 12.46 6.44
N PHE A 289 9.11 12.24 7.51
CA PHE A 289 8.84 13.27 8.48
C PHE A 289 10.02 13.46 9.46
N SER A 290 10.44 14.71 9.67
CA SER A 290 11.60 15.06 10.52
C SER A 290 11.33 16.15 11.56
N ASN A 291 10.10 16.67 11.64
CA ASN A 291 9.76 17.72 12.61
C ASN A 291 9.38 17.14 13.97
N TYR A 292 9.16 18.02 14.96
CA TYR A 292 8.65 17.68 16.30
C TYR A 292 9.54 16.71 17.10
N ASN A 293 10.85 16.73 16.82
CA ASN A 293 11.88 15.96 17.54
C ASN A 293 11.63 14.44 17.61
N LEU A 294 10.87 13.90 16.65
CA LEU A 294 10.56 12.48 16.59
C LEU A 294 11.83 11.66 16.35
N LYS A 295 12.03 10.62 17.16
CA LYS A 295 13.20 9.73 17.08
C LYS A 295 12.87 8.52 16.22
N TRP A 296 13.74 8.25 15.25
CA TRP A 296 13.55 7.20 14.24
C TRP A 296 14.70 6.20 14.16
N ASP A 297 15.82 6.48 14.85
CA ASP A 297 16.93 5.54 14.90
C ASP A 297 16.57 4.30 15.71
N GLU A 298 17.17 3.19 15.31
CA GLU A 298 16.91 1.86 15.86
C GLU A 298 17.08 1.81 17.38
N LYS A 299 18.13 2.43 17.92
CA LYS A 299 18.40 2.42 19.37
C LYS A 299 17.30 3.12 20.15
N ASN A 300 16.81 4.28 19.68
CA ASN A 300 15.70 4.96 20.33
C ASN A 300 14.40 4.15 20.22
N LEU A 301 14.11 3.56 19.06
CA LEU A 301 12.90 2.74 18.87
C LEU A 301 12.91 1.44 19.69
N GLN A 302 14.09 0.81 19.88
CA GLN A 302 14.24 -0.38 20.73
C GLN A 302 13.93 -0.10 22.22
N ASN A 303 14.06 1.16 22.64
CA ASN A 303 13.82 1.60 24.02
C ASN A 303 12.55 2.46 24.14
N ALA A 304 11.79 2.66 23.05
CA ALA A 304 10.61 3.49 23.05
C ALA A 304 9.43 2.78 23.71
N GLU A 305 8.67 3.52 24.52
CA GLU A 305 7.37 3.10 25.00
C GLU A 305 6.29 3.46 23.97
N ALA A 306 5.33 2.57 23.72
CA ALA A 306 4.27 2.78 22.72
C ALA A 306 3.50 4.10 22.93
N ASN A 307 3.28 4.47 24.19
CA ASN A 307 2.56 5.67 24.60
C ASN A 307 3.34 6.98 24.41
N LYS A 308 4.62 6.92 23.98
CA LYS A 308 5.44 8.08 23.60
C LYS A 308 5.43 8.35 22.10
N LEU A 309 4.88 7.43 21.31
CA LEU A 309 4.84 7.54 19.84
C LEU A 309 3.60 8.28 19.33
N TYR A 310 2.74 8.77 20.20
CA TYR A 310 1.59 9.56 19.80
C TYR A 310 1.22 10.59 20.86
N GLY A 311 0.49 11.62 20.44
CA GLY A 311 -0.02 12.65 21.34
C GLY A 311 0.02 14.05 20.77
N PHE A 312 -0.32 15.00 21.62
CA PHE A 312 -0.24 16.42 21.37
C PHE A 312 1.20 16.90 21.49
N TYR A 313 1.67 17.67 20.51
CA TYR A 313 3.02 18.22 20.55
C TYR A 313 3.09 19.46 21.43
N THR A 314 4.08 19.48 22.32
CA THR A 314 4.38 20.61 23.21
C THR A 314 5.64 21.32 22.71
N PRO A 315 5.55 22.58 22.24
CA PRO A 315 6.70 23.27 21.69
C PRO A 315 7.80 23.63 22.71
N ILE A 316 7.44 23.79 23.98
CA ILE A 316 8.39 24.16 25.05
C ILE A 316 9.18 22.95 25.52
N GLU A 317 8.49 21.85 25.84
CA GLU A 317 9.11 20.59 26.28
C GLU A 317 9.64 19.74 25.10
N ASP A 318 9.33 20.14 23.86
CA ASP A 318 9.73 19.52 22.60
C ASP A 318 9.47 18.01 22.56
N ARG A 319 8.29 17.62 23.04
CA ARG A 319 7.83 16.21 23.12
C ARG A 319 6.33 16.06 22.85
N LEU A 320 5.91 14.84 22.59
CA LEU A 320 4.50 14.45 22.56
C LEU A 320 3.99 14.19 23.99
N ILE A 321 2.75 14.60 24.25
CA ILE A 321 2.02 14.34 25.49
C ILE A 321 0.65 13.75 25.20
N LEU A 322 0.22 12.82 26.04
CA LEU A 322 -1.08 12.17 25.92
C LEU A 322 -2.17 13.03 26.56
N GLN A 323 -3.43 12.70 26.27
CA GLN A 323 -4.58 13.39 26.88
C GLN A 323 -4.64 13.21 28.41
N ASP A 324 -4.15 12.08 28.92
CA ASP A 324 -4.10 11.75 30.34
C ASP A 324 -2.84 12.25 31.06
N ASP A 325 -1.88 12.83 30.33
CA ASP A 325 -0.69 13.48 30.89
C ASP A 325 -1.11 14.71 31.74
N GLU A 326 -0.52 14.86 32.92
CA GLU A 326 -0.80 15.96 33.84
C GLU A 326 -0.53 17.34 33.21
N LEU A 327 0.45 17.44 32.32
CA LEU A 327 0.73 18.66 31.58
C LEU A 327 -0.42 19.01 30.63
N PHE A 328 -1.02 18.01 29.99
CA PHE A 328 -2.19 18.22 29.13
C PHE A 328 -3.37 18.72 29.96
N LYS A 329 -3.68 18.07 31.09
CA LYS A 329 -4.81 18.47 31.96
C LYS A 329 -4.66 19.88 32.54
N LYS A 330 -3.43 20.26 32.94
CA LYS A 330 -3.13 21.61 33.45
C LYS A 330 -3.15 22.67 32.35
N GLY A 331 -2.84 22.27 31.13
CA GLY A 331 -2.78 23.12 29.95
C GLY A 331 -1.35 23.52 29.61
N TYR A 332 -0.93 23.21 28.39
CA TYR A 332 0.39 23.58 27.87
C TYR A 332 0.30 24.75 26.89
N SER A 333 1.42 25.43 26.67
CA SER A 333 1.51 26.57 25.77
C SER A 333 1.82 26.09 24.33
N PRO A 334 0.99 26.43 23.32
CA PRO A 334 1.28 26.05 21.93
C PRO A 334 2.22 27.02 21.21
N TYR A 335 2.81 27.99 21.90
CA TYR A 335 3.63 29.03 21.25
C TYR A 335 5.11 28.64 21.21
N LYS A 336 5.75 28.86 20.07
CA LYS A 336 7.20 28.71 19.86
C LYS A 336 7.81 30.07 19.50
N GLY A 337 8.98 30.39 20.06
CA GLY A 337 9.73 31.63 19.74
C GLY A 337 9.71 32.71 20.83
N SER A 338 10.40 33.82 20.55
CA SER A 338 10.50 35.00 21.44
C SER A 338 9.24 35.87 21.36
N LYS A 339 9.11 36.84 22.29
CA LYS A 339 7.92 37.71 22.40
C LYS A 339 7.54 38.45 21.09
N SER A 340 8.49 38.74 20.20
CA SER A 340 8.27 39.43 18.92
C SER A 340 7.82 38.53 17.78
N ASP A 341 8.09 37.22 17.84
CA ASP A 341 7.95 36.28 16.72
C ASP A 341 7.34 34.95 17.19
N LYS A 342 6.21 35.02 17.91
CA LYS A 342 5.52 33.82 18.38
C LYS A 342 4.80 33.12 17.23
N GLU A 343 5.17 31.88 16.98
CA GLU A 343 4.44 30.97 16.12
C GLU A 343 3.47 30.12 16.95
N ILE A 344 2.23 29.97 16.49
CA ILE A 344 1.28 29.00 17.06
C ILE A 344 1.55 27.63 16.44
N VAL A 345 2.01 26.69 17.27
CA VAL A 345 2.28 25.30 16.91
C VAL A 345 1.30 24.40 17.65
N ALA A 346 0.10 24.26 17.09
CA ALA A 346 -0.90 23.28 17.53
C ALA A 346 -0.80 22.04 16.61
N ALA A 347 -0.37 20.92 17.18
CA ALA A 347 -0.26 19.65 16.44
C ALA A 347 -0.58 18.44 17.33
N TYR A 348 -1.20 17.44 16.73
CA TYR A 348 -1.33 16.09 17.27
C TYR A 348 -0.79 15.12 16.23
N LEU A 349 -0.04 14.12 16.67
CA LEU A 349 0.64 13.19 15.78
C LEU A 349 0.51 11.76 16.28
N ASN A 350 0.38 10.83 15.33
CA ASN A 350 0.71 9.43 15.55
C ASN A 350 1.98 9.12 14.76
N GLN A 351 3.10 8.90 15.45
CA GLN A 351 4.34 8.40 14.85
C GLN A 351 4.15 6.91 14.54
N ILE A 352 4.04 6.59 13.24
CA ILE A 352 3.84 5.21 12.80
C ILE A 352 5.20 4.52 12.78
N ALA A 353 5.62 4.04 13.94
CA ALA A 353 6.90 3.40 14.17
C ALA A 353 6.75 2.09 14.95
N PRO A 354 7.62 1.10 14.70
CA PRO A 354 7.73 -0.09 15.54
C PRO A 354 8.43 0.23 16.87
N ILE A 355 8.32 -0.68 17.83
CA ILE A 355 9.03 -0.64 19.12
C ILE A 355 9.82 -1.93 19.35
N GLY A 356 10.79 -1.86 20.26
CA GLY A 356 11.57 -3.03 20.68
C GLY A 356 10.70 -4.09 21.37
N GLN A 357 10.80 -5.32 20.89
CA GLN A 357 10.16 -6.48 21.50
C GLN A 357 11.04 -7.07 22.61
N PRO A 358 10.49 -7.98 23.44
CA PRO A 358 11.30 -8.81 24.33
C PRO A 358 12.46 -9.47 23.58
N GLU A 359 13.57 -9.67 24.29
CA GLU A 359 14.78 -10.23 23.68
C GLU A 359 14.54 -11.63 23.11
N VAL A 360 15.07 -11.87 21.92
CA VAL A 360 15.07 -13.17 21.25
C VAL A 360 16.51 -13.65 21.05
N GLU A 361 16.72 -14.96 21.10
CA GLU A 361 18.02 -15.57 20.82
C GLU A 361 18.21 -15.74 19.32
N LEU A 362 19.26 -15.12 18.77
CA LEU A 362 19.66 -15.29 17.38
C LEU A 362 21.07 -15.86 17.29
N PRO A 363 21.40 -16.64 16.25
CA PRO A 363 22.76 -17.12 16.05
C PRO A 363 23.74 -15.95 15.85
N LYS A 364 24.96 -16.10 16.34
CA LYS A 364 26.04 -15.15 16.09
C LYS A 364 26.56 -15.30 14.66
N GLU A 365 27.05 -14.21 14.07
CA GLU A 365 27.63 -14.24 12.73
C GLU A 365 28.90 -15.12 12.65
N SER A 366 29.69 -15.15 13.72
CA SER A 366 30.94 -15.94 13.79
C SER A 366 30.73 -17.44 13.97
N ASN A 367 29.58 -17.86 14.52
CA ASN A 367 29.29 -19.25 14.84
C ASN A 367 27.78 -19.48 14.98
N GLU A 368 27.18 -20.22 14.04
CA GLU A 368 25.74 -20.50 14.03
C GLU A 368 25.24 -21.34 15.23
N LYS A 369 26.15 -21.99 15.97
CA LYS A 369 25.83 -22.77 17.17
C LYS A 369 25.74 -21.93 18.45
N GLU A 370 26.26 -20.71 18.43
CA GLU A 370 26.18 -19.79 19.56
C GLU A 370 25.08 -18.76 19.31
N THR A 371 24.32 -18.43 20.35
CA THR A 371 23.27 -17.41 20.27
C THR A 371 23.63 -16.15 21.06
N GLU A 372 22.98 -15.05 20.70
CA GLU A 372 23.02 -13.77 21.37
C GLU A 372 21.60 -13.22 21.51
N LYS A 373 21.31 -12.57 22.64
CA LYS A 373 20.02 -11.94 22.90
C LYS A 373 19.97 -10.59 22.22
N VAL A 374 18.96 -10.39 21.38
CA VAL A 374 18.73 -9.12 20.67
C VAL A 374 17.27 -8.67 20.79
N LYS A 375 17.06 -7.36 20.81
CA LYS A 375 15.73 -6.76 20.72
C LYS A 375 15.42 -6.40 19.28
N LEU A 376 14.46 -7.10 18.70
CA LEU A 376 13.96 -6.81 17.35
C LEU A 376 12.85 -5.77 17.41
N LEU A 377 12.76 -4.94 16.37
CA LEU A 377 11.65 -3.99 16.22
C LEU A 377 10.45 -4.69 15.57
N SER A 378 9.26 -4.46 16.12
CA SER A 378 8.00 -4.79 15.46
C SER A 378 6.85 -3.87 15.92
N PHE A 379 5.71 -3.95 15.24
CA PHE A 379 4.52 -3.19 15.62
C PHE A 379 3.73 -3.82 16.77
N LYS A 380 4.15 -4.98 17.29
CA LYS A 380 3.48 -5.63 18.42
C LYS A 380 3.55 -4.74 19.67
N GLY A 381 2.43 -4.59 20.37
CA GLY A 381 2.31 -3.69 21.52
C GLY A 381 2.15 -2.21 21.18
N THR A 382 2.17 -1.83 19.90
CA THR A 382 1.85 -0.46 19.47
C THR A 382 0.35 -0.27 19.26
N ILE A 383 -0.09 0.99 19.15
CA ILE A 383 -1.48 1.33 18.79
C ILE A 383 -1.90 0.88 17.38
N PHE A 384 -0.93 0.45 16.55
CA PHE A 384 -1.16 0.03 15.17
C PHE A 384 -1.22 -1.49 14.99
N GLN A 385 -0.95 -2.28 16.04
CA GLN A 385 -0.78 -3.74 15.92
C GLN A 385 -1.97 -4.45 15.26
N ASN A 386 -3.19 -3.94 15.47
CA ASN A 386 -4.42 -4.49 14.91
C ASN A 386 -4.81 -3.88 13.55
N HIS A 387 -4.03 -2.91 13.06
CA HIS A 387 -4.35 -2.08 11.90
C HIS A 387 -3.29 -2.20 10.78
N LEU A 388 -2.40 -3.19 10.85
CA LEU A 388 -1.27 -3.33 9.91
C LEU A 388 -1.69 -3.52 8.45
N LYS A 389 -2.78 -4.25 8.21
CA LYS A 389 -3.35 -4.42 6.87
C LYS A 389 -3.79 -3.08 6.29
N LYS A 390 -4.55 -2.31 7.08
CA LYS A 390 -5.03 -0.98 6.70
C LYS A 390 -3.88 -0.02 6.47
N LEU A 391 -2.84 -0.09 7.31
CA LEU A 391 -1.62 0.68 7.16
C LEU A 391 -0.89 0.35 5.85
N ALA A 392 -0.75 -0.94 5.51
CA ALA A 392 -0.18 -1.39 4.25
C ALA A 392 -0.93 -0.83 3.04
N ILE A 393 -2.27 -0.82 3.08
CA ILE A 393 -3.12 -0.27 2.02
C ILE A 393 -2.89 1.25 1.88
N LEU A 394 -2.90 1.98 2.99
CA LEU A 394 -2.68 3.43 2.98
C LEU A 394 -1.28 3.80 2.46
N PHE A 395 -0.24 3.02 2.82
CA PHE A 395 1.10 3.21 2.27
C PHE A 395 1.15 2.95 0.77
N ALA A 396 0.50 1.90 0.27
CA ALA A 396 0.43 1.59 -1.15
C ALA A 396 -0.23 2.73 -1.96
N LEU A 397 -1.24 3.39 -1.40
CA LEU A 397 -1.90 4.54 -2.02
C LEU A 397 -1.03 5.81 -1.97
N LYS A 398 -0.26 5.99 -0.90
CA LYS A 398 0.57 7.20 -0.69
C LYS A 398 1.90 7.16 -1.43
N ASP A 399 2.51 5.98 -1.58
CA ASP A 399 3.81 5.78 -2.23
C ASP A 399 3.69 4.78 -3.39
N SER A 400 3.52 5.31 -4.61
CA SER A 400 3.40 4.48 -5.82
C SER A 400 4.64 3.63 -6.11
N SER A 401 5.82 3.97 -5.55
CA SER A 401 7.04 3.17 -5.72
C SER A 401 6.97 1.81 -5.01
N LEU A 402 6.03 1.63 -4.08
CA LEU A 402 5.78 0.34 -3.44
C LEU A 402 5.27 -0.70 -4.44
N VAL A 403 4.52 -0.30 -5.47
CA VAL A 403 4.05 -1.21 -6.50
C VAL A 403 5.24 -1.83 -7.23
N ASP A 404 6.17 -1.01 -7.74
CA ASP A 404 7.37 -1.51 -8.42
C ASP A 404 8.28 -2.33 -7.50
N THR A 405 8.33 -1.98 -6.21
CA THR A 405 9.05 -2.74 -5.18
C THR A 405 8.45 -4.14 -5.01
N ALA A 406 7.12 -4.22 -4.83
CA ALA A 406 6.40 -5.48 -4.70
C ALA A 406 6.53 -6.33 -5.98
N GLU A 407 6.41 -5.71 -7.16
CA GLU A 407 6.56 -6.41 -8.43
C GLU A 407 7.96 -7.01 -8.61
N THR A 408 8.99 -6.23 -8.28
CA THR A 408 10.37 -6.69 -8.29
C THR A 408 10.57 -7.83 -7.29
N ALA A 409 9.99 -7.71 -6.09
CA ALA A 409 10.07 -8.74 -5.07
C ALA A 409 9.47 -10.07 -5.55
N PHE A 410 8.24 -10.08 -6.06
CA PHE A 410 7.64 -11.32 -6.57
C PHE A 410 8.37 -11.88 -7.79
N THR A 411 8.91 -11.01 -8.63
CA THR A 411 9.79 -11.48 -9.72
C THR A 411 11.02 -12.22 -9.18
N LYS A 412 11.69 -11.70 -8.13
CA LYS A 412 12.82 -12.37 -7.47
C LYS A 412 12.42 -13.68 -6.79
N LEU A 413 11.19 -13.77 -6.30
CA LEU A 413 10.64 -15.01 -5.74
C LEU A 413 10.30 -16.06 -6.80
N GLY A 414 10.42 -15.74 -8.09
CA GLY A 414 10.23 -16.67 -9.19
C GLY A 414 8.86 -16.58 -9.88
N TYR A 415 8.02 -15.62 -9.51
CA TYR A 415 6.76 -15.35 -10.23
C TYR A 415 7.08 -14.71 -11.58
N LYS A 416 7.35 -15.55 -12.59
CA LYS A 416 7.65 -15.12 -13.97
C LYS A 416 6.73 -15.81 -14.97
N LEU A 417 6.38 -15.10 -16.04
CA LEU A 417 5.67 -15.66 -17.19
C LEU A 417 6.62 -16.44 -18.08
N LYS A 418 6.19 -17.64 -18.47
CA LYS A 418 6.76 -18.37 -19.60
C LYS A 418 6.03 -17.97 -20.87
N VAL A 419 6.77 -17.44 -21.83
CA VAL A 419 6.23 -16.98 -23.11
C VAL A 419 6.80 -17.85 -24.22
N GLU A 420 5.94 -18.59 -24.91
CA GLU A 420 6.36 -19.48 -26.00
C GLU A 420 6.40 -18.77 -27.36
N ASN A 421 5.59 -17.72 -27.55
CA ASN A 421 5.47 -17.00 -28.82
C ASN A 421 6.64 -16.01 -29.03
N ASP A 422 7.38 -16.16 -30.13
CA ASP A 422 8.60 -15.39 -30.39
C ASP A 422 8.36 -13.89 -30.61
N ALA A 423 7.25 -13.49 -31.25
CA ALA A 423 6.92 -12.07 -31.41
C ALA A 423 6.66 -11.40 -30.04
N LEU A 424 6.00 -12.12 -29.12
CA LEU A 424 5.82 -11.65 -27.74
C LEU A 424 7.12 -11.67 -26.94
N LYS A 425 8.00 -12.66 -27.13
CA LYS A 425 9.32 -12.66 -26.49
C LYS A 425 10.13 -11.40 -26.85
N GLU A 426 10.11 -11.01 -28.13
CA GLU A 426 10.79 -9.78 -28.57
C GLU A 426 10.15 -8.52 -27.99
N VAL A 427 8.81 -8.44 -27.93
CA VAL A 427 8.09 -7.30 -27.32
C VAL A 427 8.36 -7.19 -25.80
N LEU A 428 8.56 -8.33 -25.14
CA LEU A 428 8.76 -8.41 -23.68
C LEU A 428 10.22 -8.56 -23.28
N LYS A 429 11.15 -8.39 -24.21
CA LYS A 429 12.58 -8.53 -23.97
C LYS A 429 13.06 -7.51 -22.93
N GLY A 430 13.73 -7.99 -21.90
CA GLY A 430 14.21 -7.16 -20.78
C GLY A 430 13.18 -6.95 -19.66
N GLU A 431 11.95 -7.43 -19.82
CA GLU A 431 10.96 -7.40 -18.74
C GLU A 431 11.32 -8.40 -17.65
N LYS A 432 11.45 -7.91 -16.41
CA LYS A 432 11.88 -8.73 -15.28
C LYS A 432 10.92 -9.88 -15.00
N PHE A 433 9.62 -9.67 -15.24
CA PHE A 433 8.55 -10.63 -14.99
C PHE A 433 8.41 -11.72 -16.07
N VAL A 434 9.29 -11.76 -17.08
CA VAL A 434 9.34 -12.80 -18.11
C VAL A 434 10.58 -13.65 -17.91
N GLU A 435 10.45 -14.98 -18.03
CA GLU A 435 11.60 -15.88 -17.98
C GLU A 435 12.50 -15.63 -19.19
N GLY A 436 13.76 -15.21 -18.95
CA GLY A 436 14.72 -14.93 -20.01
C GLY A 436 15.37 -16.22 -20.52
N GLU A 437 15.86 -16.24 -21.77
CA GLU A 437 16.61 -17.38 -22.32
C GLU A 437 17.86 -17.74 -21.49
N LYS A 438 18.48 -16.76 -20.81
CA LYS A 438 19.64 -16.97 -19.93
C LYS A 438 19.30 -17.64 -18.58
N ASP A 439 18.04 -17.64 -18.14
CA ASP A 439 17.63 -18.28 -16.89
C ASP A 439 17.57 -19.82 -17.01
N LYS A 440 17.64 -20.36 -18.25
CA LYS A 440 17.65 -21.81 -18.49
C LYS A 440 19.03 -22.46 -18.32
N ASP A 441 20.11 -21.69 -18.40
CA ASP A 441 21.48 -22.22 -18.30
C ASP A 441 22.04 -22.19 -16.86
N SER A 442 21.46 -21.40 -15.96
CA SER A 442 21.88 -21.34 -14.55
C SER A 442 21.39 -22.51 -13.69
N ASN A 443 20.47 -23.34 -14.20
CA ASN A 443 20.01 -24.58 -13.55
C ASN A 443 20.74 -25.84 -14.07
N LYS A 444 21.84 -25.68 -14.83
CA LYS A 444 22.79 -26.75 -15.15
C LYS A 444 24.12 -26.49 -14.47
N LYS A 445 24.19 -26.68 -13.15
CA LYS A 445 25.45 -26.96 -12.45
C LYS A 445 25.21 -28.00 -11.38
#